data_AF-A0A7C2XV17-F1
#
_entry.id   AF-A0A7C2XV17-F1
#
_cell.length_a   1.000
_cell.length_b   1.000
_cell.length_c   1.000
_cell.angle_alpha   90.00
_cell.angle_beta   90.00
_cell.angle_gamma   90.00
#
_symmetry.space_group_name_H-M   'P 1'
#
loop_
_entity.id
_entity.type
_entity.pdbx_description
1 polymer ?
#
loop_
_entity_poly.entity_id
_entity_poly.type
_entity_poly.pdbx_seq_one_letter_code
_entity_poly.pdbx_strand_id
1 'polypeptide(L)'
;MKRAVSLLMTMSLLLLGGCSGSDGTQGPAGPVGPSMPVIQSLWATGLPAAPGGSVTVGVDAQSADDSALVYAWSVSDGFELVSGSGTEQLTLTPVWFVSGRVEVTVSDGQGGAATGAVSVSARDGNWGWAGTIESSVNHAYAPQVAMDGGGNGLAVWMQHDGTADSIYASRFE
;
A
#
# COMPACT_ATOMS: atom_id res chain seq x y z
N MET A 1 12.11 -22.92 9.71
CA MET A 1 13.16 -21.87 9.75
C MET A 1 12.54 -20.63 10.37
N LYS A 2 12.95 -20.27 11.59
CA LYS A 2 12.32 -19.20 12.39
C LYS A 2 12.87 -17.85 11.92
N ARG A 3 12.04 -16.96 11.38
CA ARG A 3 12.40 -15.53 11.22
C ARG A 3 11.78 -14.77 12.39
N ALA A 4 12.64 -14.21 13.25
CA ALA A 4 12.25 -13.39 14.36
C ALA A 4 11.83 -12.01 13.85
N VAL A 5 10.60 -11.60 14.17
CA VAL A 5 10.13 -10.22 13.93
C VAL A 5 10.41 -9.44 15.21
N SER A 6 11.40 -8.54 15.13
CA SER A 6 11.75 -7.64 16.24
C SER A 6 10.85 -6.42 16.16
N LEU A 7 9.81 -6.40 17.01
CA LEU A 7 8.95 -5.23 17.21
C LEU A 7 9.64 -4.29 18.21
N LEU A 8 10.37 -3.28 17.73
CA LEU A 8 10.81 -2.18 18.58
C LEU A 8 9.72 -1.11 18.62
N MET A 9 8.98 -1.08 19.72
CA MET A 9 8.10 0.03 20.08
C MET A 9 8.91 0.97 20.98
N THR A 10 9.46 2.04 20.43
CA THR A 10 10.18 3.07 21.19
C THR A 10 9.18 4.07 21.76
N MET A 11 8.94 3.98 23.07
CA MET A 11 8.18 4.96 23.85
C MET A 11 9.17 5.97 24.45
N SER A 12 9.33 7.13 23.82
CA SER A 12 10.20 8.20 24.32
C SER A 12 9.48 9.08 25.33
N LEU A 13 9.97 9.05 26.56
CA LEU A 13 9.58 9.85 27.72
C LEU A 13 10.18 11.26 27.59
N LEU A 14 9.35 12.30 27.45
CA LEU A 14 9.82 13.70 27.50
C LEU A 14 10.05 14.13 28.97
N LEU A 15 11.31 14.44 29.31
CA LEU A 15 11.68 15.16 30.52
C LEU A 15 11.66 16.67 30.23
N LEU A 16 10.75 17.40 30.86
CA LEU A 16 10.73 18.87 30.88
C LEU A 16 11.67 19.38 31.99
N GLY A 17 12.83 19.91 31.59
CA GLY A 17 13.72 20.74 32.42
C GLY A 17 13.55 22.22 32.08
N GLY A 18 13.44 23.08 33.10
CA GLY A 18 12.83 24.41 33.01
C GLY A 18 13.74 25.64 32.89
N CYS A 19 13.05 26.76 32.63
CA CYS A 19 13.10 28.10 33.25
C CYS A 19 14.35 29.03 33.24
N SER A 20 14.09 30.25 32.71
CA SER A 20 14.48 31.62 33.11
C SER A 20 15.91 32.17 32.92
N GLY A 21 15.98 33.41 32.39
CA GLY A 21 17.05 34.37 32.65
C GLY A 21 17.36 35.35 31.52
N SER A 22 17.08 36.64 31.72
CA SER A 22 17.28 37.78 30.82
C SER A 22 18.72 38.31 30.83
N ASP A 23 19.37 38.47 29.66
CA ASP A 23 20.37 39.53 29.38
C ASP A 23 20.88 39.51 27.92
N GLY A 24 20.43 40.50 27.14
CA GLY A 24 21.30 41.47 26.44
C GLY A 24 22.29 41.06 25.34
N THR A 25 22.48 39.79 25.01
CA THR A 25 23.17 39.36 23.77
C THR A 25 22.36 38.22 23.18
N GLN A 26 22.01 38.26 21.89
CA GLN A 26 21.46 37.06 21.26
C GLN A 26 22.59 36.04 21.31
N GLY A 27 22.51 35.11 22.28
CA GLY A 27 23.42 33.98 22.38
C GLY A 27 23.39 33.17 21.07
N PRO A 28 24.23 32.11 20.94
CA PRO A 28 24.05 31.17 19.83
C PRO A 28 22.56 30.82 19.77
N ALA A 29 21.97 30.91 18.56
CA ALA A 29 20.56 30.62 18.37
C ALA A 29 20.20 29.40 19.21
N GLY A 30 19.20 29.54 20.10
CA GLY A 30 18.72 28.39 20.86
C GLY A 30 18.44 27.24 19.91
N PRO A 31 18.56 25.98 20.35
CA PRO A 31 18.30 24.84 19.46
C PRO A 31 16.99 25.08 18.73
N VAL A 32 17.05 25.11 17.39
CA VAL A 32 15.87 25.23 16.55
C VAL A 32 14.94 24.11 17.02
N GLY A 33 13.74 24.45 17.49
CA GLY A 33 12.78 23.44 17.92
C GLY A 33 12.51 22.46 16.77
N PRO A 34 12.11 21.21 17.06
CA PRO A 34 11.97 20.18 16.04
C PRO A 34 11.09 20.68 14.89
N SER A 35 11.64 20.70 13.68
CA SER A 35 10.95 21.09 12.46
C SER A 35 10.15 19.88 11.99
N MET A 36 8.83 19.88 12.23
CA MET A 36 8.03 18.72 11.86
C MET A 36 8.05 18.50 10.34
N PRO A 37 8.49 17.33 9.84
CA PRO A 37 8.35 17.00 8.43
C PRO A 37 6.87 16.84 8.07
N VAL A 38 6.51 17.14 6.83
CA VAL A 38 5.15 17.03 6.31
C VAL A 38 5.13 16.09 5.11
N ILE A 39 4.28 15.07 5.16
CA ILE A 39 3.99 14.22 3.99
C ILE A 39 2.91 14.92 3.16
N GLN A 40 3.25 15.29 1.92
CA GLN A 40 2.34 15.94 0.97
C GLN A 40 1.52 14.90 0.21
N SER A 41 2.17 13.83 -0.24
CA SER A 41 1.54 12.72 -0.93
C SER A 41 2.22 11.40 -0.59
N LEU A 42 1.43 10.33 -0.63
CA LEU A 42 1.89 8.97 -0.50
C LEU A 42 1.05 8.11 -1.44
N TRP A 43 1.71 7.38 -2.33
CA TRP A 43 1.07 6.74 -3.46
C TRP A 43 1.69 5.37 -3.74
N ALA A 44 0.95 4.53 -4.46
CA ALA A 44 1.41 3.25 -4.94
C ALA A 44 0.97 3.04 -6.40
N THR A 45 1.84 2.47 -7.21
CA THR A 45 1.59 2.14 -8.62
C THR A 45 1.95 0.68 -8.92
N GLY A 46 1.44 0.15 -10.03
CA GLY A 46 1.61 -1.27 -10.38
C GLY A 46 0.64 -2.19 -9.63
N LEU A 47 -0.52 -1.67 -9.23
CA LEU A 47 -1.53 -2.41 -8.48
C LEU A 47 -2.77 -2.72 -9.33
N PRO A 48 -3.41 -3.88 -9.13
CA PRO A 48 -2.88 -5.04 -8.39
C PRO A 48 -1.71 -5.71 -9.16
N ALA A 49 -0.74 -6.25 -8.44
CA ALA A 49 0.38 -6.99 -9.03
C ALA A 49 0.24 -8.50 -8.78
N ALA A 50 0.49 -9.33 -9.78
CA ALA A 50 0.61 -10.77 -9.56
C ALA A 50 1.84 -11.09 -8.67
N PRO A 51 1.89 -12.26 -8.01
CA PRO A 51 3.11 -12.76 -7.37
C PRO A 51 4.30 -12.76 -8.36
N GLY A 52 5.44 -12.27 -7.91
CA GLY A 52 6.63 -12.02 -8.75
C GLY A 52 6.55 -10.75 -9.60
N GLY A 53 5.43 -10.02 -9.58
CA GLY A 53 5.27 -8.71 -10.20
C GLY A 53 6.03 -7.61 -9.47
N SER A 54 5.81 -6.36 -9.88
CA SER A 54 6.46 -5.19 -9.31
C SER A 54 5.44 -4.16 -8.85
N VAL A 55 5.59 -3.69 -7.61
CA VAL A 55 4.82 -2.59 -7.01
C VAL A 55 5.80 -1.50 -6.62
N THR A 56 5.50 -0.25 -6.98
CA THR A 56 6.28 0.91 -6.56
C THR A 56 5.45 1.71 -5.56
N VAL A 57 6.06 2.06 -4.42
CA VAL A 57 5.46 2.95 -3.41
C VAL A 57 6.35 4.17 -3.29
N GLY A 58 5.76 5.37 -3.29
CA GLY A 58 6.50 6.63 -3.21
C GLY A 58 5.86 7.60 -2.24
N VAL A 59 6.70 8.40 -1.58
CA VAL A 59 6.29 9.49 -0.68
C VAL A 59 6.92 10.80 -1.15
N ASP A 60 6.12 11.86 -1.19
CA ASP A 60 6.59 13.23 -1.33
C ASP A 60 6.46 13.90 0.03
N ALA A 61 7.58 14.31 0.61
CA ALA A 61 7.63 14.94 1.93
C ALA A 61 8.58 16.13 1.93
N GLN A 62 8.33 17.09 2.81
CA GLN A 62 9.15 18.29 2.96
C GLN A 62 9.44 18.56 4.44
N SER A 63 10.63 19.09 4.71
CA SER A 63 10.93 19.71 6.01
C SER A 63 10.80 21.23 5.89
N ALA A 64 10.27 21.90 6.90
CA ALA A 64 10.08 23.36 6.89
C ALA A 64 11.39 24.15 6.88
N ASP A 65 12.50 23.50 7.24
CA ASP A 65 13.86 24.05 7.33
C ASP A 65 14.82 23.45 6.29
N ASP A 66 14.28 22.73 5.29
CA ASP A 66 15.07 21.98 4.28
C ASP A 66 16.07 20.97 4.89
N SER A 67 15.83 20.51 6.13
CA SER A 67 16.61 19.43 6.74
C SER A 67 16.49 18.14 5.94
N ALA A 68 17.58 17.37 5.92
CA ALA A 68 17.60 16.06 5.28
C ALA A 68 16.60 15.10 5.95
N LEU A 69 15.74 14.50 5.14
CA LEU A 69 14.71 13.58 5.60
C LEU A 69 15.21 12.12 5.63
N VAL A 70 14.79 11.38 6.64
CA VAL A 70 15.05 9.95 6.82
C VAL A 70 13.75 9.17 6.70
N TYR A 71 13.75 8.09 5.91
CA TYR A 71 12.56 7.30 5.59
C TYR A 71 12.65 5.91 6.21
N ALA A 72 11.73 5.59 7.12
CA ALA A 72 11.58 4.27 7.70
C ALA A 72 10.31 3.61 7.17
N TRP A 73 10.46 2.57 6.35
CA TRP A 73 9.35 1.83 5.73
C TRP A 73 9.00 0.57 6.53
N SER A 74 7.71 0.31 6.68
CA SER A 74 7.15 -0.96 7.17
C SER A 74 6.22 -1.54 6.11
N VAL A 75 6.41 -2.81 5.77
CA VAL A 75 5.73 -3.48 4.65
C VAL A 75 4.95 -4.67 5.21
N SER A 76 3.68 -4.79 4.83
CA SER A 76 2.86 -5.95 5.22
C SER A 76 3.41 -7.26 4.66
N ASP A 77 3.17 -8.36 5.38
CA ASP A 77 3.52 -9.70 4.91
C ASP A 77 2.87 -10.01 3.55
N GLY A 78 3.54 -10.85 2.76
CA GLY A 78 3.17 -11.11 1.37
C GLY A 78 3.72 -10.13 0.33
N PHE A 79 4.47 -9.10 0.76
CA PHE A 79 5.25 -8.22 -0.11
C PHE A 79 6.71 -8.20 0.33
N GLU A 80 7.61 -8.62 -0.55
CA GLU A 80 9.06 -8.58 -0.31
C GLU A 80 9.67 -7.30 -0.86
N LEU A 81 10.56 -6.70 -0.07
CA LEU A 81 11.33 -5.54 -0.47
C LEU A 81 12.39 -5.93 -1.51
N VAL A 82 12.35 -5.27 -2.67
CA VAL A 82 13.37 -5.39 -3.72
C VAL A 82 14.44 -4.32 -3.58
N SER A 83 14.04 -3.05 -3.42
CA SER A 83 14.97 -1.91 -3.32
C SER A 83 14.32 -0.67 -2.71
N GLY A 84 15.14 0.32 -2.31
CA GLY A 84 14.67 1.64 -1.87
C GLY A 84 14.38 1.76 -0.38
N SER A 85 14.86 0.84 0.47
CA SER A 85 14.83 1.06 1.92
C SER A 85 15.61 2.32 2.25
N GLY A 86 15.00 3.24 3.01
CA GLY A 86 15.64 4.49 3.40
C GLY A 86 15.50 5.63 2.40
N THR A 87 14.80 5.43 1.28
CA THR A 87 14.60 6.46 0.24
C THR A 87 13.13 6.87 0.12
N GLU A 88 12.86 7.92 -0.67
CA GLU A 88 11.52 8.41 -1.00
C GLU A 88 10.65 7.40 -1.74
N GLN A 89 11.26 6.38 -2.35
CA GLN A 89 10.56 5.34 -3.08
C GLN A 89 11.04 3.95 -2.69
N LEU A 90 10.12 3.00 -2.75
CA LEU A 90 10.30 1.59 -2.47
C LEU A 90 9.85 0.77 -3.69
N THR A 91 10.60 -0.26 -4.05
CA THR A 91 10.14 -1.28 -5.00
C THR A 91 9.91 -2.58 -4.25
N LEU A 92 8.71 -3.15 -4.42
CA LEU A 92 8.27 -4.38 -3.80
C LEU A 92 7.94 -5.42 -4.86
N THR A 93 8.06 -6.69 -4.49
CA THR A 93 7.52 -7.81 -5.25
C THR A 93 6.54 -8.61 -4.38
N PRO A 94 5.29 -8.82 -4.82
CA PRO A 94 4.40 -9.69 -4.07
C PRO A 94 4.83 -11.16 -4.16
N VAL A 95 4.62 -11.93 -3.09
CA VAL A 95 4.99 -13.36 -3.05
C VAL A 95 3.82 -14.31 -3.18
N TRP A 96 2.61 -13.87 -2.86
CA TRP A 96 1.35 -14.60 -3.05
C TRP A 96 0.19 -13.60 -3.13
N PHE A 97 -1.01 -14.07 -3.41
CA PHE A 97 -2.19 -13.21 -3.43
C PHE A 97 -2.52 -12.71 -2.02
N VAL A 98 -2.50 -11.40 -1.83
CA VAL A 98 -2.69 -10.76 -0.52
C VAL A 98 -3.11 -9.30 -0.70
N SER A 99 -3.81 -8.73 0.27
CA SER A 99 -3.96 -7.29 0.40
C SER A 99 -3.22 -6.84 1.65
N GLY A 100 -2.52 -5.72 1.57
CA GLY A 100 -1.65 -5.23 2.62
C GLY A 100 -1.60 -3.72 2.68
N ARG A 101 -0.74 -3.23 3.57
CA ARG A 101 -0.44 -1.82 3.79
C ARG A 101 1.07 -1.61 3.82
N VAL A 102 1.51 -0.50 3.27
CA VAL A 102 2.88 -0.02 3.35
C VAL A 102 2.87 1.31 4.10
N GLU A 103 3.59 1.37 5.20
CA GLU A 103 3.69 2.53 6.07
C GLU A 103 5.07 3.17 5.95
N VAL A 104 5.13 4.49 6.00
CA VAL A 104 6.39 5.25 6.05
C VAL A 104 6.36 6.19 7.23
N THR A 105 7.46 6.23 7.97
CA THR A 105 7.76 7.31 8.91
C THR A 105 8.90 8.15 8.34
N VAL A 106 8.62 9.43 8.12
CA VAL A 106 9.55 10.45 7.65
C VAL A 106 10.03 11.24 8.86
N SER A 107 11.33 11.36 9.09
CA SER A 107 11.91 12.13 10.20
C SER A 107 12.96 13.13 9.72
N ASP A 108 13.07 14.26 10.42
CA ASP A 108 14.08 15.32 10.22
C ASP A 108 15.43 15.02 10.91
N GLY A 109 15.53 13.93 11.69
CA GLY A 109 16.69 13.61 12.53
C GLY A 109 16.89 14.53 13.73
N GLN A 110 16.06 15.56 13.91
CA GLN A 110 16.05 16.52 15.02
C GLN A 110 14.87 16.31 15.99
N GLY A 111 14.07 15.27 15.76
CA GLY A 111 12.98 14.82 16.63
C GLY A 111 11.58 15.06 16.05
N GLY A 112 11.47 15.72 14.90
CA GLY A 112 10.26 15.77 14.09
C GLY A 112 10.04 14.46 13.33
N ALA A 113 8.79 13.98 13.30
CA ALA A 113 8.40 12.84 12.48
C ALA A 113 6.94 12.94 12.00
N ALA A 114 6.70 12.46 10.79
CA ALA A 114 5.37 12.28 10.20
C ALA A 114 5.22 10.84 9.68
N THR A 115 4.05 10.25 9.87
CA THR A 115 3.75 8.89 9.44
C THR A 115 2.58 8.88 8.46
N GLY A 116 2.73 8.15 7.36
CA GLY A 116 1.69 7.92 6.37
C GLY A 116 1.61 6.45 5.98
N ALA A 117 0.54 6.06 5.31
CA ALA A 117 0.52 4.76 4.64
C ALA A 117 -0.37 4.70 3.41
N VAL A 118 -0.13 3.67 2.60
CA VAL A 118 -0.91 3.34 1.41
C VAL A 118 -1.27 1.86 1.41
N SER A 119 -2.45 1.53 0.87
CA SER A 119 -2.86 0.14 0.65
C SER A 119 -2.21 -0.42 -0.61
N VAL A 120 -1.82 -1.69 -0.54
CA VAL A 120 -1.24 -2.45 -1.66
C VAL A 120 -2.00 -3.76 -1.83
N SER A 121 -2.06 -4.28 -3.05
CA SER A 121 -2.80 -5.50 -3.38
C SER A 121 -2.09 -6.34 -4.41
N ALA A 122 -2.00 -7.64 -4.14
CA ALA A 122 -1.40 -8.63 -5.00
C ALA A 122 -2.46 -9.61 -5.50
N ARG A 123 -2.75 -9.56 -6.80
CA ARG A 123 -3.73 -10.38 -7.54
C ARG A 123 -3.32 -10.41 -8.99
N ASP A 124 -3.84 -11.35 -9.77
CA ASP A 124 -3.39 -11.53 -11.15
C ASP A 124 -3.60 -10.30 -12.04
N GLY A 125 -4.50 -9.36 -11.68
CA GLY A 125 -4.60 -8.00 -12.23
C GLY A 125 -4.88 -7.88 -13.74
N ASN A 126 -4.80 -9.01 -14.44
CA ASN A 126 -4.85 -9.15 -15.86
C ASN A 126 -6.06 -10.00 -16.22
N TRP A 127 -6.72 -9.58 -17.30
CA TRP A 127 -7.61 -10.44 -18.04
C TRP A 127 -6.83 -11.64 -18.60
N GLY A 128 -7.28 -12.84 -18.27
CA GLY A 128 -6.78 -14.09 -18.85
C GLY A 128 -7.38 -14.36 -20.22
N TRP A 129 -6.98 -15.49 -20.81
CA TRP A 129 -7.66 -16.00 -22.00
C TRP A 129 -9.13 -16.31 -21.70
N ALA A 130 -10.01 -15.95 -22.65
CA ALA A 130 -11.42 -16.30 -22.54
C ALA A 130 -11.57 -17.83 -22.51
N GLY A 131 -12.22 -18.33 -21.46
CA GLY A 131 -12.64 -19.73 -21.36
C GLY A 131 -14.15 -19.86 -21.59
N THR A 132 -14.57 -20.97 -22.17
CA THR A 132 -15.99 -21.32 -22.22
C THR A 132 -16.49 -21.63 -20.81
N ILE A 133 -17.58 -21.00 -20.41
CA ILE A 133 -18.20 -21.13 -19.07
C ILE A 133 -19.42 -22.06 -19.10
N GLU A 134 -20.03 -22.23 -20.28
CA GLU A 134 -21.15 -23.15 -20.49
C GLU A 134 -20.66 -24.59 -20.77
N SER A 135 -21.52 -25.59 -20.53
CA SER A 135 -21.20 -27.03 -20.66
C SER A 135 -22.13 -27.80 -21.62
N SER A 136 -22.97 -27.09 -22.37
CA SER A 136 -23.99 -27.61 -23.27
C SER A 136 -23.57 -27.45 -24.74
N VAL A 137 -24.03 -28.34 -25.60
CA VAL A 137 -23.84 -28.18 -27.06
C VAL A 137 -24.88 -27.28 -27.71
N ASN A 138 -25.90 -26.88 -26.95
CA ASN A 138 -27.02 -26.06 -27.42
C ASN A 138 -26.72 -24.56 -27.23
N HIS A 139 -27.39 -23.72 -28.02
CA HIS A 139 -27.12 -22.29 -28.02
C HIS A 139 -27.34 -21.60 -26.66
N ALA A 140 -26.45 -20.67 -26.36
CA ALA A 140 -26.54 -19.70 -25.28
C ALA A 140 -26.81 -18.30 -25.84
N TYR A 141 -27.63 -17.51 -25.15
CA TYR A 141 -28.07 -16.20 -25.60
C TYR A 141 -28.04 -15.16 -24.46
N ALA A 142 -28.01 -13.89 -24.88
CA ALA A 142 -28.12 -12.72 -24.00
C ALA A 142 -27.21 -12.77 -22.76
N PRO A 143 -25.89 -12.99 -22.90
CA PRO A 143 -24.99 -13.00 -21.76
C PRO A 143 -24.90 -11.61 -21.13
N GLN A 144 -24.87 -11.56 -19.80
CA GLN A 144 -24.55 -10.36 -19.03
C GLN A 144 -23.45 -10.69 -18.01
N VAL A 145 -22.51 -9.76 -17.84
CA VAL A 145 -21.40 -9.90 -16.89
C VAL A 145 -21.33 -8.67 -16.00
N ALA A 146 -21.08 -8.88 -14.71
CA ALA A 146 -20.81 -7.83 -13.74
C ALA A 146 -19.63 -8.25 -12.85
N MET A 147 -18.82 -7.28 -12.42
CA MET A 147 -17.73 -7.50 -11.46
C MET A 147 -17.72 -6.39 -10.41
N ASP A 148 -17.32 -6.72 -9.18
CA ASP A 148 -17.08 -5.73 -8.13
C ASP A 148 -15.62 -5.27 -8.09
N GLY A 149 -15.33 -4.22 -7.30
CA GLY A 149 -13.96 -3.71 -7.11
C GLY A 149 -13.05 -4.68 -6.35
N GLY A 150 -13.60 -5.75 -5.77
CA GLY A 150 -12.90 -6.86 -5.16
C GLY A 150 -12.60 -8.00 -6.12
N GLY A 151 -12.89 -7.87 -7.42
CA GLY A 151 -12.61 -8.88 -8.43
C GLY A 151 -13.59 -10.06 -8.46
N ASN A 152 -14.66 -10.04 -7.66
CA ASN A 152 -15.70 -11.07 -7.76
C ASN A 152 -16.54 -10.81 -9.01
N GLY A 153 -16.86 -11.86 -9.75
CA GLY A 153 -17.60 -11.79 -11.00
C GLY A 153 -18.88 -12.62 -10.99
N LEU A 154 -19.90 -12.14 -11.69
CA LEU A 154 -21.10 -12.90 -12.01
C LEU A 154 -21.34 -12.85 -13.52
N ALA A 155 -21.46 -14.02 -14.13
CA ALA A 155 -21.94 -14.19 -15.48
C ALA A 155 -23.34 -14.82 -15.43
N VAL A 156 -24.29 -14.25 -16.17
CA VAL A 156 -25.64 -14.81 -16.35
C VAL A 156 -25.96 -14.90 -17.83
N TRP A 157 -26.64 -15.96 -18.25
CA TRP A 157 -27.03 -16.16 -19.64
C TRP A 157 -28.30 -17.00 -19.75
N MET A 158 -28.95 -16.94 -20.90
CA MET A 158 -30.04 -17.84 -21.25
C MET A 158 -29.47 -19.06 -21.97
N GLN A 159 -29.79 -20.25 -21.49
CA GLN A 159 -29.36 -21.53 -22.06
C GLN A 159 -30.57 -22.30 -22.56
N HIS A 160 -30.52 -22.72 -23.82
CA HIS A 160 -31.50 -23.65 -24.38
C HIS A 160 -31.04 -25.09 -24.10
N ASP A 161 -31.93 -25.97 -23.63
CA ASP A 161 -31.64 -27.38 -23.36
C ASP A 161 -32.06 -28.33 -24.51
N GLY A 162 -32.63 -27.78 -25.58
CA GLY A 162 -33.23 -28.53 -26.69
C GLY A 162 -34.77 -28.49 -26.69
N THR A 163 -35.38 -28.10 -25.57
CA THR A 163 -36.84 -28.03 -25.38
C THR A 163 -37.30 -26.67 -24.83
N ALA A 164 -36.53 -26.08 -23.91
CA ALA A 164 -36.87 -24.83 -23.25
C ALA A 164 -35.63 -23.98 -22.95
N ASP A 165 -35.87 -22.69 -22.70
CA ASP A 165 -34.86 -21.74 -22.23
C ASP A 165 -34.86 -21.65 -20.70
N SER A 166 -33.67 -21.63 -20.10
CA SER A 166 -33.46 -21.43 -18.67
C SER A 166 -32.35 -20.40 -18.41
N ILE A 167 -32.41 -19.71 -17.28
CA ILE A 167 -31.37 -18.76 -16.87
C ILE A 167 -30.30 -19.50 -16.08
N TYR A 168 -29.06 -19.44 -16.58
CA TYR A 168 -27.88 -20.00 -15.94
C TYR A 168 -27.04 -18.87 -15.35
N ALA A 169 -26.26 -19.21 -14.32
CA ALA A 169 -25.35 -18.30 -13.66
C ALA A 169 -24.05 -18.99 -13.26
N SER A 170 -22.94 -18.27 -13.39
CA SER A 170 -21.63 -18.67 -12.88
C SER A 170 -21.05 -17.54 -12.06
N ARG A 171 -20.58 -17.89 -10.86
CA ARG A 171 -19.98 -16.96 -9.90
C ARG A 171 -18.48 -17.24 -9.81
N PHE A 172 -17.70 -16.17 -9.76
CA PHE A 172 -16.25 -16.16 -9.64
C PHE A 172 -15.89 -15.34 -8.41
N GLU A 173 -15.00 -15.89 -7.57
CA GLU A 173 -14.54 -15.31 -6.29
C GLU A 173 -13.03 -15.43 -6.15
#